data_AF-A0A1B9DZA3-F1
#
_entry.id   AF-A0A1B9DZA3-F1
#
_cell.length_a   1.000
_cell.length_b   1.000
_cell.length_c   1.000
_cell.angle_alpha   90.00
_cell.angle_beta   90.00
_cell.angle_gamma   90.00
#
_symmetry.space_group_name_H-M   'P 1'
#
loop_
_entity.id
_entity.type
_entity.pdbx_description
1 polymer ?
#
loop_
_entity_poly.entity_id
_entity_poly.type
_entity_poly.pdbx_seq_one_letter_code
_entity_poly.pdbx_strand_id
1 'polypeptide(L)'
;MSSNIFITKICENCNKPFTERTTKTKFCSQTCASKAFKIRQRQIKVQKTNDETFLKINKIKEPIKDKEFLSVKVIILKKIKQNNNIPQT
;
A
#
# COMPACT_ATOMS: atom_id res chain seq x y z
N MET A 1 -13.01 5.70 43.71
CA MET A 1 -11.55 5.80 43.59
C MET A 1 -11.19 7.18 43.03
N SER A 2 -10.95 8.17 43.90
CA SER A 2 -10.63 9.54 43.51
C SER A 2 -9.28 9.92 44.08
N SER A 3 -8.23 9.68 43.31
CA SER A 3 -6.95 10.30 43.55
C SER A 3 -6.96 11.68 42.87
N ASN A 4 -6.61 12.73 43.62
CA ASN A 4 -6.50 14.12 43.13
C ASN A 4 -5.24 14.31 42.29
N ILE A 5 -5.05 13.46 41.29
CA ILE A 5 -3.88 13.47 40.42
C ILE A 5 -4.26 14.21 39.15
N PHE A 6 -3.48 15.24 38.82
CA PHE A 6 -3.58 15.97 37.56
C PHE A 6 -2.31 15.73 36.76
N ILE A 7 -2.50 15.29 35.52
CA ILE A 7 -1.41 14.92 34.61
C ILE A 7 -1.46 15.87 33.42
N THR A 8 -0.33 16.53 33.11
CA THR A 8 -0.16 17.33 31.90
C THR A 8 0.25 16.41 30.74
N LYS A 9 -0.47 16.51 29.62
CA LYS A 9 -0.22 15.72 28.41
C LYS A 9 -0.36 16.58 27.17
N ILE A 10 0.15 16.10 26.04
CA ILE A 10 0.00 16.75 24.74
C ILE A 10 -1.13 16.05 23.97
N CYS A 11 -2.04 16.83 23.36
CA CYS A 11 -3.14 16.29 22.56
C CYS A 11 -2.64 15.68 21.25
N GLU A 12 -2.97 14.41 20.99
CA GLU A 12 -2.55 13.68 19.78
C GLU A 12 -3.08 14.28 18.46
N ASN A 13 -4.10 15.14 18.50
CA ASN A 13 -4.72 15.73 17.30
C ASN A 13 -4.28 17.18 17.03
N CYS A 14 -4.12 18.01 18.06
CA CYS A 14 -3.80 19.43 17.89
C CYS A 14 -2.46 19.85 18.51
N ASN A 15 -1.73 18.91 19.12
CA ASN A 15 -0.41 19.10 19.72
C ASN A 15 -0.36 20.19 20.80
N LYS A 16 -1.51 20.55 21.38
CA LYS A 16 -1.60 21.50 22.50
C LYS A 16 -1.49 20.76 23.84
N PRO A 17 -0.80 21.32 24.84
CA PRO A 17 -0.78 20.78 26.18
C PRO A 17 -2.16 20.92 26.84
N PHE A 18 -2.56 19.91 27.63
CA PHE A 18 -3.79 19.92 28.42
C PHE A 18 -3.59 19.15 29.74
N THR A 19 -4.37 19.50 30.75
CA THR A 19 -4.37 18.87 32.07
C THR A 19 -5.57 17.94 32.21
N GLU A 20 -5.36 16.71 32.68
CA GLU A 20 -6.42 15.73 32.82
C GLU A 20 -6.22 14.86 34.07
N ARG A 21 -7.29 14.31 34.63
CA ARG A 21 -7.20 13.43 35.81
C ARG A 21 -6.91 11.97 35.45
N THR A 22 -7.33 11.55 34.25
CA THR A 22 -7.22 10.15 33.84
C THR A 22 -5.98 9.88 32.99
N THR A 23 -5.42 8.68 33.14
CA THR A 23 -4.28 8.22 32.34
C THR A 23 -4.66 7.84 30.91
N LYS A 24 -5.94 7.53 30.66
CA LYS A 24 -6.44 7.04 29.36
C LYS A 24 -6.75 8.14 28.34
N THR A 25 -6.99 9.38 28.78
CA THR A 25 -7.31 10.48 27.86
C THR A 25 -6.10 10.87 27.00
N LYS A 26 -6.35 10.96 25.69
CA LYS A 26 -5.38 11.28 24.62
C LYS A 26 -5.62 12.63 23.94
N PHE A 27 -6.82 13.19 24.09
CA PHE A 27 -7.25 14.40 23.40
C PHE A 27 -7.71 15.45 24.39
N CYS A 28 -7.45 16.72 24.08
CA CYS A 28 -7.86 17.85 24.94
C CYS A 28 -9.36 18.15 24.93
N SER A 29 -10.13 17.59 23.98
CA SER A 29 -11.59 17.80 23.88
C SER A 29 -12.27 16.74 23.01
N GLN A 30 -13.58 16.62 23.15
CA GLN A 30 -14.40 15.73 22.33
C GLN A 30 -14.33 16.08 20.82
N THR A 31 -14.12 17.36 20.49
CA THR A 31 -13.97 17.80 19.10
C THR A 31 -12.69 17.24 18.47
N CYS A 32 -11.58 17.23 19.21
CA CYS A 32 -10.32 16.64 18.77
C CYS A 32 -10.42 15.12 18.64
N ALA A 33 -11.08 14.45 19.59
CA ALA A 33 -11.32 13.01 19.52
C ALA A 33 -12.16 12.64 18.26
N SER A 34 -13.23 13.40 18.00
CA SER A 34 -14.11 13.18 16.84
C SER A 34 -13.39 13.42 15.51
N LYS A 35 -12.54 14.44 15.44
CA LYS A 35 -11.71 14.73 14.25
C LYS A 35 -10.71 13.61 14.00
N ALA A 36 -9.96 13.20 15.02
CA ALA A 36 -8.98 12.11 14.93
C ALA A 36 -9.62 10.80 14.49
N PHE A 37 -10.80 10.46 15.03
CA PHE A 37 -11.57 9.29 14.60
C PHE A 37 -11.92 9.36 13.10
N LYS A 38 -12.47 10.49 12.63
CA LYS A 38 -12.81 10.67 11.22
C LYS A 38 -11.59 10.58 10.30
N ILE A 39 -10.44 11.12 10.71
CA ILE A 39 -9.18 11.02 9.96
C ILE A 39 -8.75 9.55 9.85
N ARG A 40 -8.73 8.81 10.96
CA ARG A 40 -8.39 7.38 10.96
C ARG A 40 -9.30 6.57 10.03
N GLN A 41 -10.62 6.80 10.10
CA GLN A 41 -11.57 6.10 9.24
C GLN A 41 -11.35 6.43 7.75
N ARG A 42 -11.03 7.69 7.41
CA ARG A 42 -10.70 8.09 6.04
C ARG A 42 -9.42 7.41 5.56
N GLN A 43 -8.38 7.37 6.38
CA GLN A 43 -7.11 6.71 6.04
C GLN A 43 -7.31 5.21 5.76
N ILE A 44 -8.09 4.52 6.61
CA ILE A 44 -8.42 3.10 6.39
C ILE A 44 -9.14 2.91 5.05
N LYS A 45 -10.11 3.80 4.73
CA LYS A 45 -10.83 3.72 3.46
C LYS A 45 -9.91 3.94 2.26
N VAL A 46 -9.04 4.95 2.32
CA VAL A 46 -8.06 5.27 1.27
C VAL A 46 -7.07 4.11 1.06
N GLN A 47 -6.55 3.53 2.14
CA GLN A 47 -5.67 2.37 2.06
C GLN A 47 -6.35 1.20 1.35
N LYS A 48 -7.56 0.83 1.77
CA LYS A 48 -8.34 -0.24 1.11
C LYS A 48 -8.54 0.02 -0.39
N THR A 49 -8.91 1.25 -0.76
CA THR A 49 -9.10 1.59 -2.18
C THR A 49 -7.79 1.56 -2.97
N ASN A 50 -6.68 1.95 -2.36
CA ASN A 50 -5.36 1.90 -2.98
C ASN A 50 -4.89 0.45 -3.16
N ASP A 51 -5.14 -0.42 -2.18
CA ASP A 51 -4.82 -1.85 -2.27
C ASP A 51 -5.65 -2.52 -3.38
N GLU A 52 -6.96 -2.25 -3.43
CA GLU A 52 -7.83 -2.76 -4.49
C GLU A 52 -7.43 -2.28 -5.89
N THR A 53 -7.05 -1.00 -6.03
CA THR A 53 -6.60 -0.45 -7.31
C THR A 53 -5.26 -1.03 -7.73
N PHE A 54 -4.32 -1.20 -6.81
CA PHE A 54 -3.05 -1.88 -7.07
C PHE A 54 -3.24 -3.32 -7.55
N LEU A 55 -4.11 -4.09 -6.90
CA LEU A 55 -4.44 -5.46 -7.32
C LEU A 55 -5.06 -5.50 -8.73
N LYS A 56 -5.96 -4.57 -9.07
CA LYS A 56 -6.55 -4.47 -10.40
C LYS A 56 -5.49 -4.14 -11.47
N ILE A 57 -4.61 -3.18 -11.20
CA ILE A 57 -3.52 -2.80 -12.12
C ILE A 57 -2.58 -3.99 -12.38
N ASN A 58 -2.20 -4.74 -11.35
CA ASN A 58 -1.31 -5.89 -11.53
C ASN A 58 -1.97 -7.03 -12.32
N LYS A 59 -3.24 -7.33 -12.05
CA LYS A 59 -4.01 -8.30 -12.85
C LYS A 59 -4.13 -7.91 -14.33
N ILE A 60 -4.14 -6.63 -14.65
CA ILE A 60 -4.17 -6.14 -16.05
C ILE A 60 -2.80 -6.23 -16.72
N LYS A 61 -1.69 -6.18 -15.96
CA LYS A 61 -0.33 -6.28 -16.50
C LYS A 61 0.10 -7.72 -16.81
N GLU A 62 -0.42 -8.71 -16.08
CA GLU A 62 -0.12 -10.13 -16.30
C GLU A 62 -0.56 -10.68 -17.69
N PRO A 63 -1.70 -10.32 -18.30
CA PRO A 63 -2.10 -10.88 -19.60
C PRO A 63 -1.36 -10.31 -20.83
N ILE A 64 -0.54 -9.26 -20.68
CA ILE A 64 0.13 -8.60 -21.81
C ILE A 64 1.55 -9.14 -22.04
N LYS A 65 2.21 -9.69 -21.01
CA LYS A 65 3.56 -10.27 -21.14
C LYS A 65 3.61 -11.57 -21.94
N ASP A 66 2.47 -12.22 -22.18
CA ASP A 66 2.42 -13.52 -22.86
C ASP A 66 2.11 -13.43 -24.37
N LYS A 67 1.91 -12.22 -24.94
CA LYS A 67 1.51 -12.06 -26.36
C LYS A 67 2.50 -11.34 -27.27
N GLU A 68 3.59 -10.82 -26.74
CA GLU A 68 4.72 -10.28 -27.51
C GLU A 68 5.96 -10.90 -26.85
N PHE A 69 6.68 -11.90 -27.36
CA PHE A 69 7.35 -11.99 -28.64
C PHE A 69 7.62 -13.48 -28.98
N LEU A 70 6.81 -14.11 -29.83
CA LEU A 70 7.40 -15.06 -30.79
C LEU A 70 8.12 -14.20 -31.85
N SER A 71 9.25 -13.62 -31.46
CA SER A 71 10.11 -12.90 -32.37
C SER A 71 10.50 -13.86 -33.50
N VAL A 72 10.09 -13.52 -34.72
CA VAL A 72 10.39 -14.24 -35.97
C VAL A 72 11.89 -14.58 -36.09
N LYS A 73 12.76 -13.85 -35.36
CA LYS A 73 14.19 -14.11 -35.20
C LYS A 73 14.51 -15.52 -34.67
N VAL A 74 13.71 -16.08 -33.76
CA VAL A 74 13.91 -17.45 -33.21
C VAL A 74 13.56 -18.52 -34.25
N ILE A 75 12.57 -18.28 -35.10
CA ILE A 75 12.18 -19.20 -36.17
C ILE A 75 13.25 -19.23 -37.27
N ILE A 76 13.80 -18.06 -37.63
CA ILE A 76 14.87 -17.97 -38.64
C ILE A 76 16.14 -18.69 -38.16
N LEU A 77 16.54 -18.53 -36.90
CA LEU A 77 17.74 -19.21 -36.36
C LEU A 77 17.59 -20.74 -36.24
N LYS A 78 16.36 -21.25 -36.00
CA LYS A 78 16.11 -22.70 -35.98
C LYS A 78 16.21 -23.32 -37.38
N LYS A 79 15.79 -22.60 -38.43
CA LYS A 79 15.93 -23.07 -39.82
C LYS A 79 17.40 -23.12 -40.28
N ILE A 80 18.23 -22.17 -39.86
CA ILE A 80 19.66 -22.15 -40.22
C ILE A 80 20.43 -23.34 -39.59
N LYS A 81 20.08 -23.77 -38.37
CA LYS A 81 20.73 -24.92 -37.73
C LYS A 81 20.38 -26.28 -38.34
N GLN A 82 19.23 -26.43 -38.99
CA GLN A 82 18.84 -27.68 -39.64
C GLN A 82 19.51 -27.88 -41.01
N ASN A 83 19.99 -26.81 -41.66
CA ASN A 83 20.63 -26.88 -42.97
C ASN A 83 22.16 -27.09 -42.93
N ASN A 84 22.79 -27.09 -41.75
CA ASN A 84 24.26 -27.22 -41.62
C ASN A 84 24.73 -28.60 -41.12
N ASN A 85 23.87 -29.62 -41.15
CA ASN A 85 24.27 -31.01 -40.92
C ASN A 85 24.06 -31.84 -42.19
N ILE A 86 24.91 -31.60 -43.20
CA ILE A 86 25.22 -32.61 -44.22
C ILE A 86 26.77 -32.67 -44.34
N PRO A 87 27.36 -33.86 -44.17
CA PRO A 87 28.77 -34.03 -43.84
C PRO A 87 29.60 -34.11 -45.11
N GLN A 88 30.77 -33.48 -45.17
CA GLN A 88 31.75 -33.83 -46.19
C GLN A 88 33.17 -33.80 -45.62
N THR A 89 33.69 -35.03 -45.55
CA THR A 89 35.07 -35.52 -45.59
C THR A 89 36.00 -35.15 -44.45
#